data_AF-A0A9W6QUJ7-F1
#
_entry.id   AF-A0A9W6QUJ7-F1
#
_cell.length_a   1.000
_cell.length_b   1.000
_cell.length_c   1.000
_cell.angle_alpha   90.00
_cell.angle_beta   90.00
_cell.angle_gamma   90.00
#
_symmetry.space_group_name_H-M   'P 1'
#
loop_
_entity.id
_entity.type
_entity.pdbx_description
1 polymer ?
#
loop_
_entity_poly.entity_id
_entity_poly.type
_entity_poly.pdbx_seq_one_letter_code
_entity_poly.pdbx_strand_id
1 'polypeptide(L)'
;MGGKVEMTRYDWGRSHPGVDHIVAGAAPVLAELSAHPVYQRIATPADLAVLMGQHVFAVWDLMSVLKGLQNELTCVRVPWVPTGAPISRRLVNDIVLVEESDEFGEGFASHFELYRHAMTEVGADTLAIDAFLDLVRAGTCVPDALADAGVPGPAATFVRACGALVSRAPVHCQAAAFAFGRDDLLTATVHVVQSEPGARPLLRHYARRHREIDTDQHTPMALQVVADLCGPDEGKWAECVTTVVGVLRARIRFWDGIVEAVDRQRAGRDYRCPNRRIGNTPDLGTLAPGPVAPALLVSAARGQRNTDVARLPRSHSQAHEGARS
;
A
#
# COMPACT_ATOMS: atom_id res chain seq x y z
N MET A 1 1.69 -33.79 39.05
CA MET A 1 1.47 -33.70 37.59
C MET A 1 1.57 -32.24 37.20
N GLY A 2 2.67 -31.83 36.55
CA GLY A 2 2.76 -30.48 35.99
C GLY A 2 2.07 -30.48 34.63
N GLY A 3 1.00 -29.69 34.49
CA GLY A 3 0.37 -29.49 33.20
C GLY A 3 1.35 -28.79 32.26
N LYS A 4 1.62 -29.36 31.08
CA LYS A 4 2.17 -28.58 29.98
C LYS A 4 1.14 -27.50 29.66
N VAL A 5 1.49 -26.23 29.88
CA VAL A 5 0.82 -25.13 29.20
C VAL A 5 1.18 -25.29 27.74
N GLU A 6 0.25 -25.85 26.97
CA GLU A 6 0.38 -26.00 25.54
C GLU A 6 0.27 -24.61 24.92
N MET A 7 1.42 -23.96 24.71
CA MET A 7 1.45 -22.70 23.97
C MET A 7 0.99 -23.01 22.54
N THR A 8 -0.26 -22.63 22.25
CA THR A 8 -0.79 -22.68 20.90
C THR A 8 0.08 -21.76 20.02
N ARG A 9 0.06 -21.97 18.70
CA ARG A 9 0.88 -21.17 17.77
C ARG A 9 0.50 -19.67 17.76
N TYR A 10 -0.56 -19.30 18.47
CA TYR A 10 -1.24 -18.01 18.42
C TYR A 10 -1.54 -17.40 19.81
N ASP A 11 -0.95 -17.86 20.94
CA ASP A 11 -1.03 -17.15 22.25
C ASP A 11 -0.13 -15.90 22.28
N TRP A 12 -0.27 -15.06 21.26
CA TRP A 12 0.27 -13.71 21.18
C TRP A 12 -0.90 -12.75 21.52
N GLY A 13 -0.63 -11.61 22.14
CA GLY A 13 -1.70 -10.68 22.58
C GLY A 13 -1.90 -10.57 24.09
N ARG A 14 -0.92 -11.00 24.90
CA ARG A 14 -0.82 -10.50 26.29
C ARG A 14 -0.63 -8.99 26.23
N SER A 15 -1.51 -8.22 26.90
CA SER A 15 -1.33 -6.78 27.06
C SER A 15 0.07 -6.51 27.61
N HIS A 16 0.79 -5.62 26.93
CA HIS A 16 2.14 -5.21 27.29
C HIS A 16 2.08 -3.74 27.66
N PRO A 17 2.58 -3.30 28.83
CA PRO A 17 2.44 -1.91 29.28
C PRO A 17 2.96 -0.87 28.27
N GLY A 18 4.00 -1.22 27.48
CA GLY A 18 4.48 -0.37 26.38
C GLY A 18 3.53 -0.28 25.18
N VAL A 19 2.78 -1.33 24.88
CA VAL A 19 1.71 -1.30 23.86
C VAL A 19 0.56 -0.42 24.36
N ASP A 20 0.17 -0.58 25.62
CA ASP A 20 -0.85 0.27 26.27
C ASP A 20 -0.43 1.74 26.28
N HIS A 21 0.87 2.04 26.44
CA HIS A 21 1.45 3.38 26.31
C HIS A 21 1.32 3.95 24.88
N ILE A 22 1.57 3.14 23.83
CA ILE A 22 1.34 3.56 22.45
C ILE A 22 -0.14 3.87 22.22
N VAL A 23 -1.04 2.99 22.66
CA VAL A 23 -2.50 3.17 22.55
C VAL A 23 -2.94 4.45 23.24
N ALA A 24 -2.48 4.71 24.47
CA ALA A 24 -2.80 5.91 25.22
C ALA A 24 -2.28 7.19 24.55
N GLY A 25 -1.05 7.17 24.03
CA GLY A 25 -0.46 8.30 23.30
C GLY A 25 -1.14 8.59 21.96
N ALA A 26 -1.62 7.55 21.27
CA ALA A 26 -2.33 7.66 19.99
C ALA A 26 -3.84 7.91 20.14
N ALA A 27 -4.42 7.74 21.33
CA ALA A 27 -5.87 7.74 21.58
C ALA A 27 -6.64 8.91 20.96
N PRO A 28 -6.18 10.19 21.00
CA PRO A 28 -6.90 11.29 20.35
C PRO A 28 -7.02 11.12 18.83
N VAL A 29 -6.00 10.56 18.18
CA VAL A 29 -5.98 10.34 16.72
C VAL A 29 -6.79 9.09 16.35
N LEU A 30 -6.73 8.04 17.17
CA LEU A 30 -7.55 6.83 17.00
C LEU A 30 -9.05 7.14 17.11
N ALA A 31 -9.45 8.04 18.02
CA ALA A 31 -10.83 8.49 18.14
C ALA A 31 -11.31 9.28 16.90
N GLU A 32 -10.46 10.17 16.37
CA GLU A 32 -10.73 10.93 15.15
C GLU A 32 -10.86 10.02 13.91
N LEU A 33 -9.97 9.04 13.80
CA LEU A 33 -9.98 7.99 12.78
C LEU A 33 -11.27 7.15 12.83
N SER A 34 -11.67 6.70 14.02
CA SER A 34 -12.89 5.91 14.24
C SER A 34 -14.17 6.70 13.94
N ALA A 35 -14.15 8.02 14.12
CA ALA A 35 -15.26 8.92 13.82
C ALA A 35 -15.24 9.48 12.38
N HIS A 36 -14.31 9.03 11.53
CA HIS A 36 -14.03 9.70 10.27
C HIS A 36 -15.23 9.64 9.28
N PRO A 37 -15.59 10.75 8.59
CA PRO A 37 -16.77 10.81 7.70
C PRO A 37 -16.80 9.78 6.56
N VAL A 38 -15.66 9.17 6.21
CA VAL A 38 -15.54 8.17 5.13
C VAL A 38 -16.51 7.00 5.31
N TYR A 39 -16.69 6.48 6.53
CA TYR A 39 -17.55 5.32 6.80
C TYR A 39 -19.02 5.58 6.44
N GLN A 40 -19.48 6.82 6.58
CA GLN A 40 -20.83 7.24 6.21
C GLN A 40 -20.92 7.68 4.74
N ARG A 41 -19.81 8.12 4.15
CA ARG A 41 -19.78 8.64 2.79
C ARG A 41 -19.85 7.53 1.74
N ILE A 42 -19.14 6.43 1.95
CA ILE A 42 -19.17 5.26 1.05
C ILE A 42 -20.51 4.54 1.26
N ALA A 43 -21.46 4.74 0.33
CA ALA A 43 -22.84 4.25 0.47
C ALA A 43 -23.35 3.50 -0.77
N THR A 44 -22.64 3.55 -1.88
CA THR A 44 -22.98 2.87 -3.14
C THR A 44 -21.77 2.14 -3.73
N PRO A 45 -21.97 1.13 -4.61
CA PRO A 45 -20.87 0.46 -5.31
C PRO A 45 -19.98 1.43 -6.11
N ALA A 46 -20.52 2.58 -6.53
CA ALA A 46 -19.77 3.63 -7.22
C ALA A 46 -18.80 4.37 -6.29
N ASP A 47 -19.25 4.74 -5.09
CA ASP A 47 -18.37 5.35 -4.09
C ASP A 47 -17.27 4.37 -3.66
N LEU A 48 -17.63 3.08 -3.54
CA LEU A 48 -16.68 2.01 -3.23
C LEU A 48 -15.64 1.81 -4.35
N ALA A 49 -16.03 1.93 -5.61
CA ALA A 49 -15.10 1.91 -6.74
C ALA A 49 -14.09 3.07 -6.67
N VAL A 50 -14.52 4.27 -6.25
CA VAL A 50 -13.62 5.42 -6.01
C VAL A 50 -12.72 5.18 -4.81
N LEU A 51 -13.25 4.65 -3.68
CA LEU A 51 -12.45 4.25 -2.53
C LEU A 51 -11.34 3.28 -2.94
N MET A 52 -11.69 2.19 -3.62
CA MET A 52 -10.72 1.13 -3.95
C MET A 52 -9.64 1.61 -4.94
N GLY A 53 -10.01 2.44 -5.92
CA GLY A 53 -9.06 3.07 -6.86
C GLY A 53 -7.98 3.94 -6.20
N GLN A 54 -8.24 4.45 -4.99
CA GLN A 54 -7.26 5.20 -4.20
C GLN A 54 -6.61 4.33 -3.10
N HIS A 55 -7.39 3.49 -2.43
CA HIS A 55 -6.96 2.68 -1.29
C HIS A 55 -6.02 1.54 -1.68
N VAL A 56 -6.04 1.05 -2.93
CA VAL A 56 -5.08 0.05 -3.43
C VAL A 56 -3.61 0.45 -3.19
N PHE A 57 -3.28 1.74 -3.25
CA PHE A 57 -1.93 2.25 -2.96
C PHE A 57 -1.55 2.11 -1.48
N ALA A 58 -2.50 2.16 -0.55
CA ALA A 58 -2.25 1.89 0.86
C ALA A 58 -2.05 0.39 1.14
N VAL A 59 -2.71 -0.49 0.37
CA VAL A 59 -2.48 -1.95 0.44
C VAL A 59 -1.08 -2.30 -0.09
N TRP A 60 -0.66 -1.66 -1.19
CA TRP A 60 0.72 -1.79 -1.69
C TRP A 60 1.78 -1.24 -0.73
N ASP A 61 1.52 -0.08 -0.11
CA ASP A 61 2.41 0.54 0.87
C ASP A 61 2.59 -0.36 2.10
N LEU A 62 1.50 -0.98 2.59
CA LEU A 62 1.55 -1.96 3.69
C LEU A 62 2.49 -3.14 3.37
N MET A 63 2.40 -3.71 2.16
CA MET A 63 3.32 -4.76 1.72
C MET A 63 4.78 -4.28 1.67
N SER A 64 5.00 -3.04 1.26
CA SER A 64 6.34 -2.43 1.24
C SER A 64 6.93 -2.27 2.65
N VAL A 65 6.11 -1.86 3.64
CA VAL A 65 6.51 -1.82 5.06
C VAL A 65 6.81 -3.24 5.58
N LEU A 66 5.95 -4.22 5.29
CA LEU A 66 6.14 -5.61 5.71
C LEU A 66 7.43 -6.21 5.13
N LYS A 67 7.77 -5.92 3.87
CA LYS A 67 9.05 -6.32 3.27
C LYS A 67 10.25 -5.62 3.88
N GLY A 68 10.12 -4.35 4.27
CA GLY A 68 11.11 -3.67 5.11
C GLY A 68 11.38 -4.45 6.41
N LEU A 69 10.32 -4.81 7.14
CA LEU A 69 10.43 -5.60 8.36
C LEU A 69 11.01 -7.00 8.12
N GLN A 70 10.63 -7.69 7.04
CA GLN A 70 11.23 -8.98 6.70
C GLN A 70 12.74 -8.85 6.42
N ASN A 71 13.19 -7.77 5.78
CA ASN A 71 14.61 -7.52 5.51
C ASN A 71 15.43 -7.26 6.78
N GLU A 72 14.86 -6.54 7.76
CA GLU A 72 15.54 -6.20 9.03
C GLU A 72 15.49 -7.34 10.07
N LEU A 73 14.37 -8.08 10.13
CA LEU A 73 14.12 -9.09 11.17
C LEU A 73 14.51 -10.52 10.74
N THR A 74 14.84 -10.73 9.46
CA THR A 74 15.17 -12.05 8.91
C THR A 74 16.43 -12.00 8.02
N CYS A 75 16.67 -13.04 7.22
CA CYS A 75 17.73 -13.04 6.21
C CYS A 75 17.17 -13.52 4.88
N VAL A 76 16.96 -12.57 3.95
CA VAL A 76 16.53 -12.81 2.56
C VAL A 76 17.68 -12.70 1.55
N ARG A 77 18.93 -12.63 2.03
CA ARG A 77 20.14 -12.44 1.22
C ARG A 77 21.05 -13.66 1.29
N VAL A 78 21.93 -13.81 0.29
CA VAL A 78 22.94 -14.88 0.25
C VAL A 78 24.36 -14.30 0.47
N PRO A 79 25.26 -15.01 1.17
CA PRO A 79 25.02 -16.25 1.93
C PRO A 79 24.10 -16.01 3.14
N TRP A 80 23.31 -17.04 3.50
CA TRP A 80 22.34 -16.95 4.59
C TRP A 80 23.02 -16.92 5.96
N VAL A 81 22.60 -15.97 6.82
CA VAL A 81 23.03 -15.84 8.22
C VAL A 81 21.82 -15.47 9.08
N PRO A 82 21.52 -16.20 10.18
CA PRO A 82 20.37 -15.89 11.03
C PRO A 82 20.49 -14.50 11.67
N THR A 83 19.50 -13.63 11.42
CA THR A 83 19.44 -12.23 11.87
C THR A 83 18.17 -11.99 12.70
N GLY A 84 18.17 -11.00 13.60
CA GLY A 84 17.03 -10.67 14.45
C GLY A 84 16.69 -11.71 15.54
N ALA A 85 15.77 -11.36 16.44
CA ALA A 85 15.33 -12.25 17.51
C ALA A 85 14.50 -13.44 16.96
N PRO A 86 14.65 -14.68 17.49
CA PRO A 86 13.97 -15.85 16.93
C PRO A 86 12.43 -15.77 16.91
N ILE A 87 11.83 -15.13 17.91
CA ILE A 87 10.37 -14.93 17.98
C ILE A 87 9.95 -13.96 16.88
N SER A 88 10.45 -12.72 16.89
CA SER A 88 10.09 -11.71 15.88
C SER A 88 10.37 -12.18 14.43
N ARG A 89 11.46 -12.93 14.20
CA ARG A 89 11.78 -13.60 12.92
C ARG A 89 10.73 -14.64 12.51
N ARG A 90 10.16 -15.39 13.46
CA ARG A 90 9.07 -16.33 13.17
C ARG A 90 7.79 -15.56 12.85
N LEU A 91 7.41 -14.60 13.69
CA LEU A 91 6.18 -13.83 13.55
C LEU A 91 6.11 -13.06 12.22
N VAL A 92 7.18 -12.38 11.82
CA VAL A 92 7.20 -11.65 10.54
C VAL A 92 7.10 -12.59 9.32
N ASN A 93 7.66 -13.81 9.41
CA ASN A 93 7.54 -14.79 8.31
C ASN A 93 6.15 -15.44 8.27
N ASP A 94 5.50 -15.67 9.42
CA ASP A 94 4.12 -16.15 9.46
C ASP A 94 3.15 -15.09 8.88
N ILE A 95 3.36 -13.81 9.17
CA ILE A 95 2.61 -12.70 8.56
C ILE A 95 2.88 -12.64 7.04
N VAL A 96 4.14 -12.70 6.61
CA VAL A 96 4.49 -12.67 5.17
C VAL A 96 3.86 -13.84 4.40
N LEU A 97 3.85 -15.06 4.97
CA LEU A 97 3.24 -16.23 4.34
C LEU A 97 1.77 -15.98 3.95
N VAL A 98 1.01 -15.32 4.82
CA VAL A 98 -0.38 -14.96 4.56
C VAL A 98 -0.46 -13.78 3.58
N GLU A 99 0.16 -12.66 3.89
CA GLU A 99 -0.01 -11.42 3.11
C GLU A 99 0.47 -11.54 1.65
N GLU A 100 1.52 -12.32 1.41
CA GLU A 100 2.13 -12.54 0.09
C GLU A 100 1.62 -13.81 -0.62
N SER A 101 1.06 -14.78 0.09
CA SER A 101 0.74 -16.11 -0.47
C SER A 101 -0.36 -16.87 0.29
N ASP A 102 -1.45 -16.20 0.66
CA ASP A 102 -2.61 -16.82 1.34
C ASP A 102 -3.25 -17.93 0.49
N GLU A 103 -3.91 -18.87 1.16
CA GLU A 103 -4.67 -19.94 0.51
C GLU A 103 -5.90 -19.38 -0.22
N PHE A 104 -5.96 -19.58 -1.54
CA PHE A 104 -7.06 -19.10 -2.36
C PHE A 104 -7.52 -20.15 -3.39
N GLY A 105 -8.68 -20.76 -3.13
CA GLY A 105 -9.25 -21.81 -3.98
C GLY A 105 -8.42 -23.09 -3.91
N GLU A 106 -7.89 -23.54 -5.05
CA GLU A 106 -6.94 -24.67 -5.13
C GLU A 106 -5.47 -24.18 -5.23
N GLY A 107 -5.22 -22.88 -5.08
CA GLY A 107 -3.90 -22.26 -5.21
C GLY A 107 -3.63 -21.20 -4.15
N PHE A 108 -2.77 -20.24 -4.48
CA PHE A 108 -2.32 -19.19 -3.57
C PHE A 108 -2.37 -17.82 -4.26
N ALA A 109 -2.59 -16.76 -3.49
CA ALA A 109 -2.55 -15.38 -3.97
C ALA A 109 -2.14 -14.43 -2.84
N SER A 110 -1.42 -13.35 -3.16
CA SER A 110 -1.20 -12.27 -2.20
C SER A 110 -2.50 -11.53 -1.90
N HIS A 111 -2.60 -10.96 -0.70
CA HIS A 111 -3.73 -10.10 -0.34
C HIS A 111 -3.84 -8.88 -1.26
N PHE A 112 -2.71 -8.38 -1.79
CA PHE A 112 -2.69 -7.35 -2.81
C PHE A 112 -3.33 -7.79 -4.14
N GLU A 113 -3.02 -8.99 -4.65
CA GLU A 113 -3.64 -9.53 -5.86
C GLU A 113 -5.14 -9.77 -5.66
N LEU A 114 -5.55 -10.31 -4.50
CA LEU A 114 -6.97 -10.47 -4.15
C LEU A 114 -7.70 -9.11 -4.13
N TYR A 115 -7.08 -8.06 -3.58
CA TYR A 115 -7.61 -6.70 -3.63
C TYR A 115 -7.75 -6.20 -5.08
N ARG A 116 -6.69 -6.33 -5.88
CA ARG A 116 -6.65 -5.89 -7.28
C ARG A 116 -7.65 -6.64 -8.17
N HIS A 117 -7.94 -7.91 -7.89
CA HIS A 117 -9.01 -8.63 -8.57
C HIS A 117 -10.41 -8.18 -8.10
N ALA A 118 -10.59 -7.96 -6.78
CA ALA A 118 -11.83 -7.41 -6.22
C ALA A 118 -12.18 -6.01 -6.77
N MET A 119 -11.18 -5.17 -7.08
CA MET A 119 -11.37 -3.88 -7.77
C MET A 119 -12.15 -4.03 -9.08
N THR A 120 -11.89 -5.08 -9.85
CA THR A 120 -12.60 -5.35 -11.12
C THR A 120 -14.07 -5.71 -10.91
N GLU A 121 -14.41 -6.38 -9.80
CA GLU A 121 -15.80 -6.75 -9.49
C GLU A 121 -16.69 -5.53 -9.13
N VAL A 122 -16.10 -4.44 -8.63
CA VAL A 122 -16.81 -3.17 -8.34
C VAL A 122 -16.68 -2.14 -9.45
N GLY A 123 -15.87 -2.39 -10.47
CA GLY A 123 -15.59 -1.42 -11.54
C GLY A 123 -14.71 -0.24 -11.10
N ALA A 124 -13.80 -0.46 -10.15
CA ALA A 124 -12.79 0.54 -9.78
C ALA A 124 -11.77 0.74 -10.90
N ASP A 125 -11.28 1.97 -11.04
CA ASP A 125 -10.15 2.25 -11.94
C ASP A 125 -8.88 1.60 -11.39
N THR A 126 -8.14 0.96 -12.30
CA THR A 126 -6.95 0.17 -12.02
C THR A 126 -5.74 0.61 -12.84
N LEU A 127 -5.93 1.52 -13.81
CA LEU A 127 -4.89 1.94 -14.74
C LEU A 127 -3.68 2.57 -14.01
N ALA A 128 -3.94 3.43 -13.03
CA ALA A 128 -2.89 4.11 -12.27
C ALA A 128 -2.07 3.16 -11.38
N ILE A 129 -2.69 2.13 -10.77
CA ILE A 129 -1.95 1.17 -9.94
C ILE A 129 -1.15 0.18 -10.81
N ASP A 130 -1.73 -0.28 -11.92
CA ASP A 130 -1.05 -1.20 -12.83
C ASP A 130 0.16 -0.51 -13.48
N ALA A 131 0.01 0.73 -13.97
CA ALA A 131 1.12 1.53 -14.51
C ALA A 131 2.19 1.87 -13.46
N PHE A 132 1.78 2.17 -12.22
CA PHE A 132 2.72 2.39 -11.11
C PHE A 132 3.57 1.16 -10.83
N LEU A 133 2.97 -0.03 -10.80
CA LEU A 133 3.69 -1.29 -10.60
C LEU A 133 4.67 -1.57 -11.74
N ASP A 134 4.29 -1.31 -12.99
CA ASP A 134 5.19 -1.50 -14.14
C ASP A 134 6.39 -0.54 -14.11
N LEU A 135 6.20 0.71 -13.68
CA LEU A 135 7.29 1.67 -13.47
C LEU A 135 8.23 1.23 -12.34
N VAL A 136 7.70 0.73 -11.22
CA VAL A 136 8.49 0.18 -10.11
C VAL A 136 9.25 -1.07 -10.53
N ARG A 137 8.63 -1.98 -11.31
CA ARG A 137 9.28 -3.17 -11.90
C ARG A 137 10.42 -2.78 -12.85
N ALA A 138 10.27 -1.68 -13.58
CA ALA A 138 11.32 -1.12 -14.44
C ALA A 138 12.46 -0.42 -13.68
N GLY A 139 12.37 -0.30 -12.34
CA GLY A 139 13.37 0.34 -11.49
C GLY A 139 13.19 1.85 -11.30
N THR A 140 12.06 2.42 -11.73
CA THR A 140 11.72 3.83 -11.45
C THR A 140 11.53 4.02 -9.95
N CYS A 141 12.07 5.09 -9.38
CA CYS A 141 11.95 5.32 -7.94
C CYS A 141 10.51 5.70 -7.55
N VAL A 142 10.05 5.29 -6.36
CA VAL A 142 8.64 5.43 -5.94
C VAL A 142 8.09 6.87 -6.09
N PRO A 143 8.80 7.94 -5.68
CA PRO A 143 8.33 9.33 -5.89
C PRO A 143 8.00 9.67 -7.35
N ASP A 144 8.81 9.20 -8.30
CA ASP A 144 8.66 9.44 -9.73
C ASP A 144 7.57 8.54 -10.32
N ALA A 145 7.59 7.24 -9.98
CA ALA A 145 6.56 6.28 -10.41
C ALA A 145 5.15 6.71 -10.00
N LEU A 146 4.98 7.30 -8.80
CA LEU A 146 3.71 7.90 -8.36
C LEU A 146 3.26 9.07 -9.24
N ALA A 147 4.19 9.86 -9.77
CA ALA A 147 3.88 11.00 -10.63
C ALA A 147 3.56 10.54 -12.07
N ASP A 148 4.43 9.70 -12.64
CA ASP A 148 4.36 9.24 -14.03
C ASP A 148 3.16 8.32 -14.29
N ALA A 149 2.74 7.52 -13.29
CA ALA A 149 1.52 6.72 -13.38
C ALA A 149 0.21 7.51 -13.16
N GLY A 150 0.30 8.82 -12.85
CA GLY A 150 -0.88 9.65 -12.57
C GLY A 150 -1.64 9.25 -11.31
N VAL A 151 -0.92 8.78 -10.26
CA VAL A 151 -1.55 8.32 -9.01
C VAL A 151 -2.35 9.44 -8.35
N PRO A 152 -3.59 9.19 -7.87
CA PRO A 152 -4.41 10.21 -7.24
C PRO A 152 -3.67 10.96 -6.12
N GLY A 153 -3.72 12.30 -6.14
CA GLY A 153 -2.97 13.16 -5.23
C GLY A 153 -2.99 12.77 -3.74
N PRO A 154 -4.16 12.42 -3.15
CA PRO A 154 -4.22 11.92 -1.77
C PRO A 154 -3.43 10.63 -1.56
N ALA A 155 -3.54 9.66 -2.47
CA ALA A 155 -2.82 8.39 -2.41
C ALA A 155 -1.30 8.59 -2.60
N ALA A 156 -0.89 9.40 -3.57
CA ALA A 156 0.53 9.72 -3.79
C ALA A 156 1.14 10.47 -2.58
N THR A 157 0.38 11.38 -1.96
CA THR A 157 0.80 12.08 -0.74
C THR A 157 0.90 11.12 0.45
N PHE A 158 -0.05 10.18 0.57
CA PHE A 158 -0.04 9.15 1.59
C PHE A 158 1.21 8.25 1.50
N VAL A 159 1.44 7.63 0.33
CA VAL A 159 2.61 6.75 0.10
C VAL A 159 3.93 7.49 0.32
N ARG A 160 4.04 8.76 -0.12
CA ARG A 160 5.23 9.58 0.16
C ARG A 160 5.42 9.85 1.65
N ALA A 161 4.35 10.13 2.39
CA ALA A 161 4.42 10.38 3.83
C ALA A 161 4.80 9.12 4.62
N CYS A 162 4.16 7.98 4.34
CA CYS A 162 4.50 6.71 4.99
C CYS A 162 5.89 6.21 4.59
N GLY A 163 6.26 6.27 3.30
CA GLY A 163 7.62 5.97 2.85
C GLY A 163 8.68 6.84 3.54
N ALA A 164 8.44 8.15 3.71
CA ALA A 164 9.35 9.05 4.42
C ALA A 164 9.45 8.76 5.92
N LEU A 165 8.35 8.37 6.57
CA LEU A 165 8.32 7.95 7.97
C LEU A 165 9.05 6.62 8.19
N VAL A 166 8.75 5.60 7.38
CA VAL A 166 9.22 4.22 7.61
C VAL A 166 10.65 4.00 7.12
N SER A 167 11.00 4.46 5.91
CA SER A 167 12.28 4.08 5.25
C SER A 167 13.57 4.54 5.97
N ARG A 168 13.44 5.46 6.94
CA ARG A 168 14.55 5.98 7.75
C ARG A 168 14.35 5.80 9.26
N ALA A 169 13.21 5.25 9.68
CA ALA A 169 12.94 5.04 11.10
C ALA A 169 13.65 3.79 11.62
N PRO A 170 13.98 3.76 12.92
CA PRO A 170 14.41 2.54 13.60
C PRO A 170 13.40 1.38 13.43
N VAL A 171 13.89 0.14 13.45
CA VAL A 171 13.05 -1.04 13.19
C VAL A 171 11.85 -1.19 14.14
N HIS A 172 11.95 -0.76 15.41
CA HIS A 172 10.80 -0.75 16.33
C HIS A 172 9.71 0.23 15.91
N CYS A 173 10.09 1.40 15.40
CA CYS A 173 9.17 2.39 14.83
C CYS A 173 8.52 1.87 13.54
N GLN A 174 9.28 1.19 12.67
CA GLN A 174 8.73 0.53 11.48
C GLN A 174 7.71 -0.56 11.87
N ALA A 175 8.02 -1.34 12.91
CA ALA A 175 7.12 -2.37 13.44
C ALA A 175 5.84 -1.77 14.05
N ALA A 176 5.94 -0.62 14.74
CA ALA A 176 4.78 0.09 15.27
C ALA A 176 3.95 0.74 14.15
N ALA A 177 4.60 1.33 13.13
CA ALA A 177 3.94 1.82 11.93
C ALA A 177 3.17 0.71 11.20
N PHE A 178 3.75 -0.49 11.11
CA PHE A 178 3.05 -1.67 10.59
C PHE A 178 1.89 -2.05 11.51
N ALA A 179 2.12 -2.33 12.79
CA ALA A 179 1.12 -2.87 13.73
C ALA A 179 -0.12 -1.96 13.89
N PHE A 180 0.07 -0.64 13.98
CA PHE A 180 -1.02 0.33 14.17
C PHE A 180 -1.48 1.01 12.87
N GLY A 181 -0.76 0.82 11.76
CA GLY A 181 -1.13 1.36 10.45
C GLY A 181 -2.14 0.51 9.68
N ARG A 182 -2.39 -0.74 10.12
CA ARG A 182 -3.42 -1.64 9.57
C ARG A 182 -4.80 -1.14 9.98
N ASP A 183 -5.41 -0.30 9.16
CA ASP A 183 -6.81 0.09 9.33
C ASP A 183 -7.64 -0.55 8.22
N ASP A 184 -8.66 -1.31 8.61
CA ASP A 184 -9.47 -2.12 7.72
C ASP A 184 -10.75 -1.38 7.27
N LEU A 185 -10.52 -0.18 6.71
CA LEU A 185 -11.57 0.66 6.12
C LEU A 185 -12.37 -0.09 5.05
N LEU A 186 -11.74 -1.00 4.30
CA LEU A 186 -12.46 -1.77 3.29
C LEU A 186 -13.43 -2.76 3.94
N THR A 187 -13.04 -3.50 4.98
CA THR A 187 -13.97 -4.36 5.71
C THR A 187 -15.09 -3.58 6.38
N ALA A 188 -14.82 -2.38 6.91
CA ALA A 188 -15.86 -1.51 7.46
C ALA A 188 -16.88 -1.06 6.39
N THR A 189 -16.44 -0.83 5.15
CA THR A 189 -17.28 -0.32 4.04
C THR A 189 -17.84 -1.40 3.11
N VAL A 190 -17.35 -2.65 3.17
CA VAL A 190 -17.81 -3.75 2.29
C VAL A 190 -19.30 -4.08 2.44
N HIS A 191 -19.95 -3.67 3.54
CA HIS A 191 -21.39 -3.83 3.75
C HIS A 191 -22.23 -3.21 2.61
N VAL A 192 -21.71 -2.15 1.97
CA VAL A 192 -22.31 -1.45 0.81
C VAL A 192 -22.59 -2.38 -0.38
N VAL A 193 -21.91 -3.51 -0.48
CA VAL A 193 -22.05 -4.49 -1.57
C VAL A 193 -22.59 -5.86 -1.12
N GLN A 194 -22.91 -6.03 0.16
CA GLN A 194 -23.38 -7.30 0.73
C GLN A 194 -24.86 -7.62 0.47
N SER A 195 -25.66 -6.61 0.10
CA SER A 195 -27.11 -6.75 -0.09
C SER A 195 -27.53 -7.52 -1.35
N GLU A 196 -26.62 -7.76 -2.29
CA GLU A 196 -26.88 -8.53 -3.51
C GLU A 196 -26.28 -9.95 -3.41
N PRO A 197 -27.11 -11.01 -3.29
CA PRO A 197 -26.64 -12.39 -3.28
C PRO A 197 -25.81 -12.72 -4.53
N GLY A 198 -24.65 -13.36 -4.33
CA GLY A 198 -23.77 -13.78 -5.42
C GLY A 198 -22.81 -12.70 -5.94
N ALA A 199 -23.20 -11.43 -6.02
CA ALA A 199 -22.36 -10.36 -6.59
C ALA A 199 -21.05 -10.12 -5.82
N ARG A 200 -19.92 -9.92 -6.51
CA ARG A 200 -18.59 -9.60 -5.92
C ARG A 200 -18.02 -10.64 -4.93
N PRO A 201 -17.85 -11.92 -5.34
CA PRO A 201 -17.31 -12.97 -4.49
C PRO A 201 -15.88 -12.74 -4.00
N LEU A 202 -14.97 -12.18 -4.81
CA LEU A 202 -13.57 -11.95 -4.40
C LEU A 202 -13.49 -10.86 -3.33
N LEU A 203 -14.24 -9.78 -3.48
CA LEU A 203 -14.31 -8.71 -2.48
C LEU A 203 -14.86 -9.21 -1.14
N ARG A 204 -15.90 -10.06 -1.16
CA ARG A 204 -16.40 -10.72 0.06
C ARG A 204 -15.38 -11.66 0.67
N HIS A 205 -14.64 -12.41 -0.15
CA HIS A 205 -13.57 -13.29 0.32
C HIS A 205 -12.46 -12.48 1.00
N TYR A 206 -11.92 -11.45 0.33
CA TYR A 206 -10.88 -10.56 0.85
C TYR A 206 -11.25 -9.97 2.22
N ALA A 207 -12.43 -9.34 2.34
CA ALA A 207 -12.89 -8.73 3.58
C ALA A 207 -13.28 -9.74 4.67
N ARG A 208 -13.56 -11.01 4.31
CA ARG A 208 -13.70 -12.09 5.29
C ARG A 208 -12.35 -12.52 5.83
N ARG A 209 -11.35 -12.75 4.94
CA ARG A 209 -9.98 -13.13 5.32
C ARG A 209 -9.35 -12.09 6.25
N HIS A 210 -9.49 -10.79 5.95
CA HIS A 210 -8.95 -9.74 6.82
C HIS A 210 -9.58 -9.79 8.23
N ARG A 211 -10.91 -9.97 8.37
CA ARG A 211 -11.51 -10.17 9.71
C ARG A 211 -10.97 -11.39 10.45
N GLU A 212 -10.90 -12.54 9.76
CA GLU A 212 -10.50 -13.84 10.31
C GLU A 212 -9.04 -13.88 10.77
N ILE A 213 -8.14 -13.14 10.12
CA ILE A 213 -6.71 -13.20 10.40
C ILE A 213 -6.22 -11.97 11.17
N ASP A 214 -6.66 -10.76 10.82
CA ASP A 214 -6.05 -9.55 11.37
C ASP A 214 -6.40 -9.33 12.84
N THR A 215 -7.65 -9.65 13.22
CA THR A 215 -8.13 -9.51 14.60
C THR A 215 -7.44 -10.51 15.52
N ASP A 216 -7.43 -11.79 15.13
CA ASP A 216 -7.10 -12.91 16.02
C ASP A 216 -5.66 -13.41 15.88
N GLN A 217 -4.94 -13.03 14.81
CA GLN A 217 -3.58 -13.50 14.53
C GLN A 217 -2.61 -12.36 14.23
N HIS A 218 -2.78 -11.60 13.13
CA HIS A 218 -1.75 -10.64 12.71
C HIS A 218 -1.54 -9.49 13.69
N THR A 219 -2.61 -8.88 14.22
CA THR A 219 -2.47 -7.75 15.16
C THR A 219 -1.72 -8.18 16.42
N PRO A 220 -2.09 -9.28 17.11
CA PRO A 220 -1.31 -9.77 18.24
C PRO A 220 0.16 -10.13 17.90
N MET A 221 0.43 -10.74 16.74
CA MET A 221 1.80 -11.01 16.30
C MET A 221 2.61 -9.72 16.07
N ALA A 222 2.03 -8.73 15.38
CA ALA A 222 2.70 -7.46 15.09
C ALA A 222 3.00 -6.67 16.38
N LEU A 223 2.07 -6.66 17.34
CA LEU A 223 2.27 -6.05 18.66
C LEU A 223 3.36 -6.77 19.47
N GLN A 224 3.47 -8.10 19.38
CA GLN A 224 4.57 -8.84 19.99
C GLN A 224 5.93 -8.49 19.34
N VAL A 225 5.99 -8.31 18.02
CA VAL A 225 7.20 -7.82 17.33
C VAL A 225 7.62 -6.44 17.86
N VAL A 226 6.68 -5.52 18.09
CA VAL A 226 6.98 -4.22 18.71
C VAL A 226 7.53 -4.40 20.13
N ALA A 227 6.90 -5.26 20.94
CA ALA A 227 7.35 -5.53 22.31
C ALA A 227 8.76 -6.14 22.37
N ASP A 228 9.08 -7.09 21.49
CA ASP A 228 10.42 -7.68 21.38
C ASP A 228 11.50 -6.63 21.02
N LEU A 229 11.19 -5.70 20.10
CA LEU A 229 12.15 -4.72 19.59
C LEU A 229 12.35 -3.53 20.53
N CYS A 230 11.30 -3.10 21.23
CA CYS A 230 11.37 -2.07 22.25
C CYS A 230 12.02 -2.61 23.55
N GLY A 231 11.57 -3.77 24.04
CA GLY A 231 12.00 -4.31 25.32
C GLY A 231 11.74 -3.33 26.48
N PRO A 232 12.68 -3.17 27.43
CA PRO A 232 12.55 -2.26 28.57
C PRO A 232 12.90 -0.79 28.25
N ASP A 233 13.14 -0.44 26.99
CA ASP A 233 13.62 0.90 26.59
C ASP A 233 12.44 1.87 26.40
N GLU A 234 12.20 2.72 27.39
CA GLU A 234 11.15 3.75 27.36
C GLU A 234 11.31 4.75 26.20
N GLY A 235 12.55 5.00 25.76
CA GLY A 235 12.82 5.88 24.61
C GLY A 235 12.23 5.31 23.32
N LYS A 236 12.44 4.02 23.06
CA LYS A 236 11.84 3.33 21.91
C LYS A 236 10.31 3.34 21.94
N TRP A 237 9.71 3.17 23.12
CA TRP A 237 8.26 3.26 23.27
C TRP A 237 7.72 4.67 22.92
N ALA A 238 8.41 5.73 23.32
CA ALA A 238 8.06 7.11 22.95
C ALA A 238 8.27 7.42 21.45
N GLU A 239 9.30 6.87 20.81
CA GLU A 239 9.51 6.96 19.37
C GLU A 239 8.40 6.21 18.59
N CYS A 240 7.94 5.06 19.11
CA CYS A 240 6.78 4.34 18.58
C CYS A 240 5.49 5.17 18.67
N VAL A 241 5.19 5.80 19.81
CA VAL A 241 4.05 6.74 19.95
C VAL A 241 4.10 7.81 18.85
N THR A 242 5.24 8.48 18.71
CA THR A 242 5.44 9.55 17.73
C THR A 242 5.21 9.06 16.30
N THR A 243 5.74 7.88 15.97
CA THR A 243 5.61 7.27 14.64
C THR A 243 4.16 6.90 14.32
N VAL A 244 3.47 6.25 15.27
CA VAL A 244 2.06 5.83 15.12
C VAL A 244 1.16 7.05 14.95
N VAL A 245 1.33 8.10 15.77
CA VAL A 245 0.61 9.37 15.60
C VAL A 245 0.85 9.97 14.20
N GLY A 246 2.08 9.93 13.70
CA GLY A 246 2.42 10.40 12.35
C GLY A 246 1.70 9.64 11.23
N VAL A 247 1.71 8.29 11.30
CA VAL A 247 1.05 7.40 10.33
C VAL A 247 -0.47 7.57 10.36
N LEU A 248 -1.08 7.60 11.55
CA LEU A 248 -2.54 7.80 11.70
C LEU A 248 -2.97 9.20 11.19
N ARG A 249 -2.16 10.24 11.43
CA ARG A 249 -2.41 11.57 10.86
C ARG A 249 -2.28 11.60 9.33
N ALA A 250 -1.43 10.75 8.74
CA ALA A 250 -1.38 10.56 7.29
C ALA A 250 -2.59 9.77 6.76
N ARG A 251 -3.05 8.74 7.48
CA ARG A 251 -4.27 7.94 7.20
C ARG A 251 -5.52 8.83 7.16
N ILE A 252 -5.69 9.75 8.10
CA ILE A 252 -6.81 10.72 8.13
C ILE A 252 -6.80 11.62 6.89
N ARG A 253 -5.68 12.32 6.61
CA ARG A 253 -5.56 13.20 5.42
C ARG A 253 -5.77 12.46 4.10
N PHE A 254 -5.39 11.18 4.05
CA PHE A 254 -5.66 10.34 2.89
C PHE A 254 -7.16 10.10 2.70
N TRP A 255 -7.87 9.78 3.79
CA TRP A 255 -9.31 9.55 3.77
C TRP A 255 -10.13 10.82 3.53
N ASP A 256 -9.68 11.99 3.99
CA ASP A 256 -10.26 13.30 3.60
C ASP A 256 -10.29 13.41 2.07
N GLY A 257 -9.16 13.14 1.42
CA GLY A 257 -9.03 13.17 -0.04
C GLY A 257 -9.89 12.13 -0.78
N ILE A 258 -10.15 10.97 -0.16
CA ILE A 258 -11.10 9.96 -0.66
C ILE A 258 -12.53 10.50 -0.58
N VAL A 259 -12.93 11.10 0.55
CA VAL A 259 -14.26 11.72 0.72
C VAL A 259 -14.48 12.80 -0.33
N GLU A 260 -13.50 13.68 -0.57
CA GLU A 260 -13.59 14.67 -1.64
C GLU A 260 -13.70 14.04 -3.05
N ALA A 261 -13.00 12.93 -3.31
CA ALA A 261 -13.05 12.26 -4.60
C ALA A 261 -14.43 11.65 -4.88
N VAL A 262 -15.05 11.05 -3.86
CA VAL A 262 -16.42 10.56 -3.90
C VAL A 262 -17.40 11.71 -4.13
N ASP A 263 -17.22 12.84 -3.45
CA ASP A 263 -18.10 14.01 -3.59
C ASP A 263 -18.03 14.65 -4.98
N ARG A 264 -16.83 14.80 -5.54
CA ARG A 264 -16.63 15.23 -6.93
C ARG A 264 -17.27 14.25 -7.91
N GLN A 265 -17.15 12.94 -7.67
CA GLN A 265 -17.80 11.92 -8.51
C GLN A 265 -19.32 12.03 -8.43
N ARG A 266 -19.91 12.25 -7.25
CA ARG A 266 -21.37 12.38 -7.07
C ARG A 266 -21.90 13.61 -7.80
N ALA A 267 -21.31 14.78 -7.55
CA ALA A 267 -21.64 16.01 -8.27
C ALA A 267 -21.54 15.81 -9.80
N GLY A 268 -20.49 15.16 -10.30
CA GLY A 268 -20.33 14.84 -11.73
C GLY A 268 -21.39 13.91 -12.32
N ARG A 269 -22.08 13.10 -11.50
CA ARG A 269 -23.27 12.33 -11.94
C ARG A 269 -24.52 13.20 -11.97
N ASP A 270 -24.74 14.02 -10.94
CA ASP A 270 -25.91 14.89 -10.82
C ASP A 270 -25.92 15.99 -11.90
N TYR A 271 -24.75 16.44 -12.36
CA TYR A 271 -24.59 17.34 -13.51
C TYR A 271 -24.84 16.70 -14.89
N ARG A 272 -25.24 15.43 -14.99
CA ARG A 272 -25.70 14.85 -16.26
C ARG A 272 -27.04 15.47 -16.69
N CYS A 273 -26.91 16.50 -17.53
CA CYS A 273 -27.96 17.39 -18.03
C CYS A 273 -29.36 16.74 -18.20
N PRO A 274 -30.42 17.28 -17.56
CA PRO A 274 -31.77 16.78 -17.77
C PRO A 274 -32.26 17.13 -19.18
N ASN A 275 -32.81 16.13 -19.88
CA ASN A 275 -33.40 16.25 -21.23
C ASN A 275 -32.50 16.85 -22.32
N ARG A 276 -31.72 15.98 -22.99
CA ARG A 276 -31.86 15.93 -24.46
C ARG A 276 -33.09 15.07 -24.78
N ARG A 277 -34.23 15.72 -25.00
CA ARG A 277 -35.27 15.10 -25.84
C ARG A 277 -34.61 14.74 -27.16
N ILE A 278 -34.80 13.50 -27.63
CA ILE A 278 -34.46 13.12 -28.99
C ILE A 278 -35.52 13.76 -29.89
N GLY A 279 -35.33 15.05 -30.17
CA GLY A 279 -36.09 15.78 -31.17
C GLY A 279 -35.51 15.44 -32.54
N ASN A 280 -36.36 14.85 -33.38
CA ASN A 280 -36.23 14.64 -34.84
C ASN A 280 -34.81 14.73 -35.41
N THR A 281 -34.26 13.57 -35.79
CA THR A 281 -33.24 13.48 -36.83
C THR A 281 -33.69 14.24 -38.08
N PRO A 282 -32.95 15.25 -38.57
CA PRO A 282 -33.12 15.74 -39.93
C PRO A 282 -32.69 14.64 -40.90
N ASP A 283 -33.49 14.44 -41.94
CA ASP A 283 -33.14 13.56 -43.05
C ASP A 283 -31.88 14.08 -43.78
N LEU A 284 -30.80 13.29 -43.74
CA LEU A 284 -29.57 13.57 -44.48
C LEU A 284 -29.50 12.65 -45.70
N GLY A 285 -30.24 13.04 -46.74
CA GLY A 285 -30.14 12.45 -48.06
C GLY A 285 -28.72 12.58 -48.63
N THR A 286 -28.18 11.44 -49.06
CA THR A 286 -27.21 11.28 -50.16
C THR A 286 -26.13 12.37 -50.34
N LEU A 287 -24.95 12.12 -49.74
CA LEU A 287 -23.69 12.67 -50.22
C LEU A 287 -22.71 11.54 -50.56
N ALA A 288 -22.21 11.55 -51.80
CA ALA A 288 -21.33 10.54 -52.38
C ALA A 288 -19.87 10.70 -51.88
N PRO A 289 -19.03 9.63 -51.94
CA PRO A 289 -17.64 9.71 -51.48
C PRO A 289 -16.76 10.52 -52.44
N GLY A 290 -16.10 11.56 -51.91
CA GLY A 290 -15.00 12.26 -52.57
C GLY A 290 -13.66 11.51 -52.45
N PRO A 291 -12.66 11.81 -53.30
CA PRO A 291 -11.45 10.98 -53.43
C PRO A 291 -10.45 11.16 -52.28
N VAL A 292 -9.75 10.07 -51.98
CA VAL A 292 -8.60 10.05 -51.05
C VAL A 292 -7.37 10.64 -51.76
N ALA A 293 -6.68 11.57 -51.10
CA ALA A 293 -5.38 12.11 -51.52
C ALA A 293 -4.25 11.63 -50.57
N PRO A 294 -3.00 11.47 -51.06
CA PRO A 294 -2.02 10.59 -50.42
C PRO A 294 -1.18 11.24 -49.31
N ALA A 295 -0.55 10.38 -48.50
CA ALA A 295 0.39 10.76 -47.46
C ALA A 295 1.64 11.46 -48.02
N LEU A 296 2.11 12.48 -47.29
CA LEU A 296 3.41 13.11 -47.52
C LEU A 296 4.40 12.67 -46.42
N LEU A 297 5.39 11.86 -46.83
CA LEU A 297 6.64 11.76 -46.07
C LEU A 297 7.36 13.12 -46.12
N VAL A 298 7.86 13.58 -44.97
CA VAL A 298 8.99 14.50 -44.93
C VAL A 298 10.15 13.81 -44.21
N SER A 299 11.23 13.62 -44.95
CA SER A 299 12.53 13.16 -44.49
C SER A 299 13.50 14.35 -44.43
N ALA A 300 14.69 14.12 -43.89
CA ALA A 300 15.85 15.04 -43.80
C ALA A 300 15.80 16.13 -42.69
N ALA A 301 16.92 16.48 -42.04
CA ALA A 301 18.22 15.79 -41.95
C ALA A 301 19.10 16.32 -40.80
N ARG A 302 19.98 15.43 -40.31
CA ARG A 302 21.37 15.65 -39.87
C ARG A 302 21.76 16.99 -39.22
N GLY A 303 22.12 16.91 -37.93
CA GLY A 303 23.14 17.76 -37.30
C GLY A 303 24.27 16.90 -36.71
N GLN A 304 25.45 16.89 -37.35
CA GLN A 304 26.69 16.27 -36.83
C GLN A 304 27.68 17.34 -36.37
N ARG A 305 28.64 16.91 -35.52
CA ARG A 305 29.83 17.60 -34.97
C ARG A 305 29.62 18.18 -33.56
N ASN A 306 30.57 18.10 -32.61
CA ASN A 306 31.91 17.47 -32.69
C ASN A 306 32.41 16.96 -31.31
N THR A 307 33.43 16.10 -31.37
CA THR A 307 34.58 15.93 -30.44
C THR A 307 34.58 16.73 -29.12
N ASP A 308 34.90 16.12 -27.98
CA ASP A 308 36.33 15.91 -27.70
C ASP A 308 36.74 14.71 -26.82
N VAL A 309 38.01 14.35 -26.96
CA VAL A 309 38.66 13.19 -26.34
C VAL A 309 39.69 13.65 -25.30
N ALA A 310 39.60 13.14 -24.07
CA ALA A 310 40.70 13.21 -23.10
C ALA A 310 40.88 11.86 -22.39
N ARG A 311 42.00 11.17 -22.69
CA ARG A 311 42.45 9.96 -22.00
C ARG A 311 43.62 10.30 -21.09
N LEU A 312 43.51 9.93 -19.80
CA LEU A 312 44.58 9.34 -18.97
C LEU A 312 45.77 10.28 -18.61
N PRO A 313 46.60 9.99 -17.56
CA PRO A 313 46.98 8.65 -17.10
C PRO A 313 46.91 8.32 -15.61
N ARG A 314 47.11 7.01 -15.34
CA ARG A 314 47.43 6.43 -14.04
C ARG A 314 48.87 6.78 -13.63
N SER A 315 49.12 6.87 -12.33
CA SER A 315 50.47 6.74 -11.74
C SER A 315 50.52 5.54 -10.79
N HIS A 316 51.55 4.71 -10.92
CA HIS A 316 51.87 3.60 -10.01
C HIS A 316 52.90 4.04 -8.95
N SER A 317 53.20 3.11 -8.02
CA SER A 317 54.31 3.15 -7.04
C SER A 317 54.04 4.01 -5.78
N GLN A 318 54.41 3.60 -4.55
CA GLN A 318 55.23 2.44 -4.13
C GLN A 318 54.83 1.91 -2.74
N ALA A 319 55.46 0.81 -2.32
CA ALA A 319 55.25 0.13 -1.04
C ALA A 319 55.81 0.91 0.17
N HIS A 320 55.33 0.57 1.36
CA HIS A 320 56.21 0.49 2.53
C HIS A 320 55.74 -0.58 3.52
N GLU A 321 56.69 -1.38 3.99
CA GLU A 321 56.50 -2.37 5.07
C GLU A 321 56.36 -1.66 6.43
N GLY A 322 55.70 -2.33 7.39
CA GLY A 322 55.44 -1.76 8.72
C GLY A 322 54.95 -2.78 9.75
N ALA A 323 55.62 -3.93 9.89
CA ALA A 323 55.36 -4.84 11.00
C ALA A 323 56.08 -4.38 12.28
N ARG A 324 55.35 -4.31 13.41
CA ARG A 324 55.89 -4.45 14.78
C ARG A 324 54.76 -4.52 15.83
N SER A 325 54.85 -5.56 16.66
CA SER A 325 54.25 -5.76 18.00
C SER A 325 52.74 -5.66 18.14
#